data_AF-A0A1E5TEP5-F1
#
_entry.id   AF-A0A1E5TEP5-F1
#
_cell.length_a   1.000
_cell.length_b   1.000
_cell.length_c   1.000
_cell.angle_alpha   90.00
_cell.angle_beta   90.00
_cell.angle_gamma   90.00
#
_symmetry.space_group_name_H-M   'P 1'
#
loop_
_entity.id
_entity.type
_entity.pdbx_description
1 polymer ?
#
loop_
_entity_poly.entity_id
_entity_poly.type
_entity_poly.pdbx_seq_one_letter_code
_entity_poly.pdbx_strand_id
1 'polypeptide(L)'
;MSTLIAFFLKYLLAPIIVLTSLIIMKSIGKGKSALKMKKLIVFILVLALILALPSLLGLLKYEFVWGGLIISTTIYLLLGYCFNLFSKTELFKVIGFKKEKWLLLFSYFISVVLGAWIYYLVFTWLSKLNYGVWAMCNTLWFFIPVFYTFSKEKFVSIPTAFYKLWRGENDEKDQEYWDNIDTFRLMQVTIKVKRNINSNLYASFSVKMPEDITIGKWFNRFVEDQNIRFPNDVIELENDKEDYGWIFYTNKWLPFPLFIRMLDFNENVVKNNIKNKMIIYARRVIQNDKAAEAEAEAEAEAKTTATQEK
;
A
#
# COMPACT_ATOMS: atom_id res chain seq x y z
N MET A 1 -42.36 19.22 -16.01
CA MET A 1 -41.27 18.97 -15.05
C MET A 1 -40.20 18.02 -15.59
N SER A 2 -40.57 16.83 -16.12
CA SER A 2 -39.61 15.84 -16.64
C SER A 2 -38.66 16.35 -17.74
N THR A 3 -39.15 17.16 -18.67
CA THR A 3 -38.34 17.76 -19.76
C THR A 3 -37.31 18.77 -19.25
N LEU A 4 -37.66 19.56 -18.24
CA LEU A 4 -36.79 20.55 -17.61
C LEU A 4 -35.71 19.87 -16.76
N ILE A 5 -36.09 18.80 -16.05
CA ILE A 5 -35.15 17.94 -15.30
C ILE A 5 -34.14 17.27 -16.25
N ALA A 6 -34.63 16.71 -17.37
CA ALA A 6 -33.76 16.08 -18.38
C ALA A 6 -32.80 17.09 -19.02
N PHE A 7 -33.26 18.30 -19.33
CA PHE A 7 -32.41 19.38 -19.82
C PHE A 7 -31.33 19.76 -18.81
N PHE A 8 -31.71 19.93 -17.53
CA PHE A 8 -30.79 20.24 -16.45
C PHE A 8 -29.70 19.16 -16.28
N LEU A 9 -30.09 17.90 -16.19
CA LEU A 9 -29.19 16.75 -16.05
C LEU A 9 -28.22 16.65 -17.23
N LYS A 10 -28.71 16.86 -18.45
CA LYS A 10 -27.93 16.65 -19.67
C LYS A 10 -26.96 17.78 -19.97
N TYR A 11 -27.38 19.03 -19.78
CA TYR A 11 -26.63 20.20 -20.26
C TYR A 11 -26.06 21.08 -19.17
N LEU A 12 -26.70 21.14 -17.98
CA LEU A 12 -26.36 22.15 -16.97
C LEU A 12 -25.61 21.57 -15.77
N LEU A 13 -25.85 20.30 -15.42
CA LEU A 13 -25.29 19.67 -14.22
C LEU A 13 -23.75 19.69 -14.21
N ALA A 14 -23.10 19.22 -15.27
CA ALA A 14 -21.64 19.14 -15.31
C ALA A 14 -20.96 20.54 -15.32
N PRO A 15 -21.41 21.53 -16.10
CA PRO A 15 -20.91 22.90 -15.98
C PRO A 15 -21.06 23.50 -14.58
N ILE A 16 -22.19 23.26 -13.90
CA ILE A 16 -22.39 23.72 -12.52
C ILE A 16 -21.38 23.05 -11.59
N ILE A 17 -21.21 21.72 -11.65
CA ILE A 17 -20.25 20.97 -10.83
C ILE A 17 -18.82 21.47 -11.06
N VAL A 18 -18.45 21.75 -12.31
CA VAL A 18 -17.13 22.32 -12.61
C VAL A 18 -16.99 23.70 -11.99
N LEU A 19 -17.99 24.57 -12.15
CA LEU A 19 -17.94 25.93 -11.61
C LEU A 19 -17.82 25.92 -10.08
N THR A 20 -18.63 25.11 -9.39
CA THR A 20 -18.55 24.96 -7.93
C THR A 20 -17.20 24.38 -7.50
N SER A 21 -16.69 23.39 -8.21
CA SER A 21 -15.39 22.78 -7.91
C SER A 21 -14.21 23.75 -8.11
N LEU A 22 -14.27 24.62 -9.12
CA LEU A 22 -13.28 25.68 -9.33
C LEU A 22 -13.30 26.71 -8.19
N ILE A 23 -14.47 27.05 -7.67
CA ILE A 23 -14.61 27.95 -6.51
C ILE A 23 -14.00 27.31 -5.27
N ILE A 24 -14.28 26.04 -5.02
CA ILE A 24 -13.69 25.27 -3.89
C ILE A 24 -12.17 25.22 -4.03
N MET A 25 -11.66 24.95 -5.23
CA MET A 25 -10.22 24.90 -5.50
C MET A 25 -9.55 26.27 -5.29
N LYS A 26 -10.21 27.37 -5.65
CA LYS A 26 -9.75 28.74 -5.35
C LYS A 26 -9.69 29.00 -3.84
N SER A 27 -10.64 28.48 -3.07
CA SER A 27 -10.68 28.64 -1.61
C SER A 27 -9.53 27.87 -0.93
N ILE A 28 -9.33 26.59 -1.29
CA ILE A 28 -8.28 25.74 -0.71
C ILE A 28 -6.88 26.17 -1.18
N GLY A 29 -6.77 26.62 -2.43
CA GLY A 29 -5.52 27.09 -3.02
C GLY A 29 -4.89 28.26 -2.26
N LYS A 30 -5.70 29.22 -1.78
CA LYS A 30 -5.22 30.41 -1.05
C LYS A 30 -4.32 30.10 0.15
N GLY A 31 -4.53 28.96 0.82
CA GLY A 31 -3.74 28.57 2.01
C GLY A 31 -2.59 27.59 1.73
N LYS A 32 -2.61 26.86 0.60
CA LYS A 32 -1.72 25.69 0.39
C LYS A 32 -0.80 25.80 -0.84
N SER A 33 -1.19 26.55 -1.87
CA SER A 33 -0.45 26.59 -3.13
C SER A 33 -0.70 27.90 -3.89
N ALA A 34 0.37 28.49 -4.44
CA ALA A 34 0.28 29.66 -5.30
C ALA A 34 -0.20 29.27 -6.71
N LEU A 35 -1.46 28.79 -6.80
CA LEU A 35 -2.06 28.35 -8.05
C LEU A 35 -2.26 29.53 -9.00
N LYS A 36 -1.67 29.44 -10.21
CA LYS A 36 -1.91 30.42 -11.27
C LYS A 36 -3.24 30.10 -11.94
N MET A 37 -4.34 30.64 -11.40
CA MET A 37 -5.72 30.32 -11.82
C MET A 37 -5.96 30.36 -13.34
N LYS A 38 -5.39 31.34 -14.06
CA LYS A 38 -5.50 31.41 -15.53
C LYS A 38 -4.92 30.17 -16.21
N LYS A 39 -3.73 29.73 -15.78
CA LYS A 39 -3.05 28.54 -16.34
C LYS A 39 -3.75 27.25 -15.95
N LEU A 40 -4.30 27.21 -14.74
CA LEU A 40 -5.09 26.08 -14.24
C LEU A 40 -6.38 25.86 -15.03
N ILE A 41 -7.11 26.94 -15.35
CA ILE A 41 -8.31 26.86 -16.18
C ILE A 41 -7.96 26.38 -17.59
N VAL A 42 -6.91 26.94 -18.21
CA VAL A 42 -6.43 26.48 -19.52
C VAL A 42 -6.04 25.01 -19.48
N PHE A 43 -5.32 24.58 -18.44
CA PHE A 43 -4.96 23.19 -18.23
C PHE A 43 -6.18 22.27 -18.17
N ILE A 44 -7.19 22.61 -17.36
CA ILE A 44 -8.41 21.82 -17.21
C ILE A 44 -9.17 21.71 -18.54
N LEU A 45 -9.29 22.83 -19.28
CA LEU A 45 -9.98 22.84 -20.57
C LEU A 45 -9.27 22.00 -21.62
N VAL A 46 -7.94 22.13 -21.74
CA VAL A 46 -7.14 21.35 -22.69
C VAL A 46 -7.18 19.86 -22.33
N LEU A 47 -7.01 19.52 -21.05
CA LEU A 47 -7.08 18.13 -20.59
C LEU A 47 -8.45 17.53 -20.86
N ALA A 48 -9.54 18.25 -20.56
CA ALA A 48 -10.89 17.77 -20.82
C ALA A 48 -11.16 17.58 -22.33
N LEU A 49 -10.63 18.44 -23.19
CA LEU A 49 -10.72 18.27 -24.64
C LEU A 49 -10.00 17.00 -25.11
N ILE A 50 -8.79 16.75 -24.59
CA ILE A 50 -8.03 15.52 -24.88
C ILE A 50 -8.79 14.29 -24.39
N LEU A 51 -9.35 14.32 -23.18
CA LEU A 51 -10.15 13.23 -22.62
C LEU A 51 -11.44 12.96 -23.39
N ALA A 52 -11.95 13.96 -24.10
CA ALA A 52 -13.13 13.81 -24.96
C ALA A 52 -12.80 13.21 -26.34
N LEU A 53 -11.54 13.19 -26.80
CA LEU A 53 -11.18 12.69 -28.14
C LEU A 53 -11.65 11.26 -28.43
N PRO A 54 -11.59 10.30 -27.49
CA PRO A 54 -12.11 8.94 -27.72
C PRO A 54 -13.62 8.89 -28.01
N SER A 55 -14.38 9.97 -27.77
CA SER A 55 -15.81 10.05 -28.13
C SER A 55 -16.06 10.00 -29.63
N LEU A 56 -15.06 10.33 -30.46
CA LEU A 56 -15.13 10.22 -31.91
C LEU A 56 -15.34 8.78 -32.38
N LEU A 57 -14.96 7.79 -31.56
CA LEU A 57 -15.25 6.37 -31.79
C LEU A 57 -16.76 6.08 -31.77
N GLY A 58 -17.61 7.03 -31.38
CA GLY A 58 -19.05 6.97 -31.56
C GLY A 58 -19.50 6.82 -33.02
N LEU A 59 -18.63 7.14 -34.00
CA LEU A 59 -18.88 6.85 -35.43
C LEU A 59 -19.05 5.35 -35.72
N LEU A 60 -18.46 4.49 -34.90
CA LEU A 60 -18.54 3.02 -35.03
C LEU A 60 -19.93 2.47 -34.67
N LYS A 61 -20.80 3.26 -34.04
CA LYS A 61 -22.16 2.86 -33.60
C LYS A 61 -22.11 1.53 -32.84
N TYR A 62 -22.78 0.48 -33.33
CA TYR A 62 -22.85 -0.82 -32.65
C TYR A 62 -21.49 -1.52 -32.49
N GLU A 63 -20.56 -1.31 -33.43
CA GLU A 63 -19.19 -1.85 -33.35
C GLU A 63 -18.37 -1.23 -32.20
N PHE A 64 -18.84 -0.10 -31.64
CA PHE A 64 -18.22 0.50 -30.47
C PHE A 64 -18.22 -0.46 -29.27
N VAL A 65 -19.25 -1.31 -29.11
CA VAL A 65 -19.34 -2.21 -27.95
C VAL A 65 -18.25 -3.29 -28.00
N TRP A 66 -17.95 -3.83 -29.17
CA TRP A 66 -16.98 -4.92 -29.32
C TRP A 66 -15.54 -4.42 -29.39
N GLY A 67 -15.27 -3.41 -30.23
CA GLY A 67 -13.92 -2.88 -30.45
C GLY A 67 -13.68 -1.51 -29.83
N GLY A 68 -14.64 -0.60 -29.99
CA GLY A 68 -14.48 0.80 -29.56
C GLY A 68 -14.26 0.97 -28.06
N LEU A 69 -14.88 0.12 -27.22
CA LEU A 69 -14.69 0.10 -25.77
C LEU A 69 -13.26 -0.28 -25.41
N ILE A 70 -12.73 -1.38 -25.96
CA ILE A 70 -11.37 -1.84 -25.69
C ILE A 70 -10.35 -0.77 -26.13
N ILE A 71 -10.55 -0.18 -27.30
CA ILE A 71 -9.69 0.89 -27.84
C ILE A 71 -9.75 2.11 -26.92
N SER A 72 -10.94 2.58 -26.54
CA SER A 72 -11.08 3.74 -25.67
C SER A 72 -10.52 3.50 -24.27
N THR A 73 -10.71 2.32 -23.68
CA THR A 73 -10.09 1.97 -22.39
C THR A 73 -8.57 1.97 -22.49
N THR A 74 -8.01 1.38 -23.54
CA THR A 74 -6.56 1.38 -23.78
C THR A 74 -6.02 2.81 -23.93
N ILE A 75 -6.71 3.66 -24.68
CA ILE A 75 -6.35 5.09 -24.82
C ILE A 75 -6.37 5.79 -23.46
N TYR A 76 -7.39 5.57 -22.63
CA TYR A 76 -7.46 6.21 -21.30
C TYR A 76 -6.35 5.76 -20.36
N LEU A 77 -5.96 4.48 -20.39
CA LEU A 77 -4.81 3.98 -19.63
C LEU A 77 -3.50 4.61 -20.11
N LEU A 78 -3.29 4.70 -21.42
CA LEU A 78 -2.11 5.37 -22.00
C LEU A 78 -2.10 6.87 -21.66
N LEU A 79 -3.24 7.55 -21.76
CA LEU A 79 -3.36 8.96 -21.37
C LEU A 79 -3.02 9.14 -19.88
N GLY A 80 -3.56 8.30 -18.99
CA GLY A 80 -3.22 8.37 -17.56
C GLY A 80 -1.72 8.19 -17.30
N TYR A 81 -1.08 7.26 -18.01
CA TYR A 81 0.37 7.07 -17.94
C TYR A 81 1.15 8.29 -18.46
N CYS A 82 0.80 8.81 -19.63
CA CYS A 82 1.41 10.00 -20.21
C CYS A 82 1.24 11.23 -19.31
N PHE A 83 0.08 11.40 -18.65
CA PHE A 83 -0.16 12.51 -17.73
C PHE A 83 0.66 12.40 -16.44
N ASN A 84 0.91 11.19 -15.94
CA ASN A 84 1.87 10.98 -14.85
C ASN A 84 3.29 11.43 -15.24
N LEU A 85 3.73 11.19 -16.47
CA LEU A 85 5.01 11.68 -16.98
C LEU A 85 5.01 13.20 -17.16
N PHE A 86 3.94 13.76 -17.74
CA PHE A 86 3.78 15.20 -17.93
C PHE A 86 3.83 15.97 -16.61
N SER A 87 3.31 15.39 -15.53
CA SER A 87 3.33 15.99 -14.19
C SER A 87 4.74 16.24 -13.63
N LYS A 88 5.77 15.60 -14.21
CA LYS A 88 7.18 15.81 -13.84
C LYS A 88 7.84 16.94 -14.63
N THR A 89 7.21 17.44 -15.69
CA THR A 89 7.78 18.44 -16.60
C THR A 89 7.68 19.87 -16.04
N GLU A 90 8.54 20.76 -16.53
CA GLU A 90 8.55 22.18 -16.15
C GLU A 90 7.25 22.90 -16.51
N LEU A 91 6.62 22.54 -17.62
CA LEU A 91 5.34 23.11 -18.06
C LEU A 91 4.22 22.92 -17.02
N PHE A 92 4.25 21.78 -16.34
CA PHE A 92 3.29 21.47 -15.29
C PHE A 92 3.61 22.21 -13.97
N LYS A 93 4.89 22.34 -13.61
CA LYS A 93 5.33 23.11 -12.43
C LYS A 93 4.89 24.58 -12.51
N VAL A 94 4.81 25.14 -13.71
CA VAL A 94 4.34 26.51 -13.96
C VAL A 94 2.89 26.76 -13.51
N ILE A 95 2.06 25.71 -13.37
CA ILE A 95 0.67 25.82 -12.86
C ILE A 95 0.67 26.16 -11.36
N GLY A 96 1.75 25.81 -10.64
CA GLY A 96 1.96 26.18 -9.24
C GLY A 96 1.50 25.11 -8.25
N PHE A 97 1.17 23.89 -8.71
CA PHE A 97 0.99 22.73 -7.83
C PHE A 97 2.32 22.49 -7.10
N LYS A 98 2.40 22.91 -5.83
CA LYS A 98 3.55 22.65 -4.95
C LYS A 98 3.59 21.14 -4.60
N LYS A 99 4.12 20.75 -3.44
CA LYS A 99 4.08 19.36 -2.93
C LYS A 99 2.65 18.82 -2.66
N GLU A 100 1.61 19.63 -2.87
CA GLU A 100 0.20 19.33 -2.57
C GLU A 100 -0.46 18.45 -3.65
N LYS A 101 -0.21 17.14 -3.58
CA LYS A 101 -0.74 16.15 -4.54
C LYS A 101 -2.27 16.02 -4.53
N TRP A 102 -2.94 16.39 -3.43
CA TRP A 102 -4.40 16.41 -3.35
C TRP A 102 -5.06 17.44 -4.27
N LEU A 103 -4.46 18.63 -4.39
CA LEU A 103 -4.94 19.68 -5.31
C LEU A 103 -4.79 19.24 -6.76
N LEU A 104 -3.71 18.50 -7.06
CA LEU A 104 -3.53 17.91 -8.37
C LEU A 104 -4.63 16.89 -8.68
N LEU A 105 -4.86 15.93 -7.79
CA LEU A 105 -5.89 14.91 -7.98
C LEU A 105 -7.28 15.54 -8.17
N PHE A 106 -7.58 16.60 -7.43
CA PHE A 106 -8.82 17.35 -7.57
C PHE A 106 -8.92 18.06 -8.93
N SER A 107 -7.83 18.63 -9.45
CA SER A 107 -7.82 19.23 -10.80
C SER A 107 -8.08 18.20 -11.92
N TYR A 108 -7.58 16.97 -11.76
CA TYR A 108 -7.89 15.86 -12.67
C TYR A 108 -9.35 15.46 -12.59
N PHE A 109 -9.92 15.40 -11.38
CA PHE A 109 -11.34 15.15 -11.19
C PHE A 109 -12.22 16.16 -11.93
N ILE A 110 -11.93 17.45 -11.80
CA ILE A 110 -12.66 18.49 -12.54
C ILE A 110 -12.54 18.27 -14.06
N SER A 111 -11.34 17.92 -14.53
CA SER A 111 -11.07 17.72 -15.95
C SER A 111 -11.76 16.46 -16.51
N VAL A 112 -11.84 15.38 -15.72
CA VAL A 112 -12.56 14.16 -16.09
C VAL A 112 -14.07 14.40 -16.11
N VAL A 113 -14.63 15.13 -15.14
CA VAL A 113 -16.06 15.49 -15.15
C VAL A 113 -16.41 16.32 -16.39
N LEU A 114 -15.60 17.34 -16.70
CA LEU A 114 -15.81 18.17 -17.90
C LEU A 114 -15.60 17.36 -19.18
N GLY A 115 -14.55 16.54 -19.24
CA GLY A 115 -14.23 15.69 -20.39
C GLY A 115 -15.29 14.61 -20.64
N ALA A 116 -15.82 13.97 -19.60
CA ALA A 116 -16.91 13.00 -19.68
C ALA A 116 -18.21 13.65 -20.17
N TRP A 117 -18.48 14.88 -19.76
CA TRP A 117 -19.63 15.63 -20.25
C TRP A 117 -19.51 15.99 -21.74
N ILE A 118 -18.36 16.51 -22.19
CA ILE A 118 -18.10 16.74 -23.62
C ILE A 118 -18.17 15.42 -24.39
N TYR A 119 -17.56 14.36 -23.86
CA TYR A 119 -17.61 13.02 -24.43
C TYR A 119 -19.06 12.59 -24.65
N TYR A 120 -19.91 12.72 -23.64
CA TYR A 120 -21.32 12.35 -23.73
C TYR A 120 -22.04 13.12 -24.84
N LEU A 121 -21.83 14.43 -24.94
CA LEU A 121 -22.45 15.26 -25.96
C LEU A 121 -22.01 14.85 -27.37
N VAL A 122 -20.70 14.71 -27.59
CA VAL A 122 -20.12 14.34 -28.90
C VAL A 122 -20.50 12.91 -29.28
N PHE A 123 -20.37 11.97 -28.35
CA PHE A 123 -20.68 10.56 -28.59
C PHE A 123 -22.17 10.35 -28.91
N THR A 124 -23.07 10.99 -28.16
CA THR A 124 -24.53 10.89 -28.40
C THR A 124 -24.89 11.52 -29.74
N TRP A 125 -24.25 12.62 -30.11
CA TRP A 125 -24.46 13.28 -31.40
C TRP A 125 -24.00 12.42 -32.58
N LEU A 126 -22.82 11.80 -32.49
CA LEU A 126 -22.25 10.96 -33.55
C LEU A 126 -22.94 9.60 -33.68
N SER A 127 -23.13 8.91 -32.55
CA SER A 127 -23.66 7.53 -32.55
C SER A 127 -25.17 7.49 -32.77
N LYS A 128 -25.91 8.51 -32.30
CA LYS A 128 -27.39 8.52 -32.20
C LYS A 128 -27.96 7.36 -31.35
N LEU A 129 -27.15 6.78 -30.47
CA LEU A 129 -27.52 5.63 -29.63
C LEU A 129 -27.77 6.06 -28.18
N ASN A 130 -28.65 5.34 -27.49
CA ASN A 130 -29.12 5.70 -26.14
C ASN A 130 -28.16 5.32 -25.00
N TYR A 131 -26.98 4.75 -25.28
CA TYR A 131 -26.01 4.34 -24.25
C TYR A 131 -24.83 5.31 -24.05
N GLY A 132 -24.92 6.55 -24.55
CA GLY A 132 -23.85 7.56 -24.36
C GLY A 132 -23.45 7.79 -22.90
N VAL A 133 -24.38 7.63 -21.95
CA VAL A 133 -24.13 7.71 -20.50
C VAL A 133 -23.19 6.59 -20.03
N TRP A 134 -23.32 5.39 -20.57
CA TRP A 134 -22.43 4.27 -20.25
C TRP A 134 -21.05 4.45 -20.91
N ALA A 135 -21.04 4.96 -22.14
CA ALA A 135 -19.80 5.21 -22.87
C ALA A 135 -18.92 6.28 -22.18
N MET A 136 -19.53 7.36 -21.64
CA MET A 136 -18.75 8.40 -20.93
C MET A 136 -18.09 7.88 -19.64
N CYS A 137 -18.65 6.85 -18.98
CA CYS A 137 -18.04 6.25 -17.79
C CYS A 137 -16.66 5.64 -18.09
N ASN A 138 -16.35 5.36 -19.37
CA ASN A 138 -15.03 4.85 -19.74
C ASN A 138 -13.90 5.86 -19.45
N THR A 139 -14.21 7.16 -19.38
CA THR A 139 -13.25 8.19 -18.97
C THR A 139 -12.65 7.94 -17.57
N LEU A 140 -13.34 7.19 -16.69
CA LEU A 140 -12.84 6.88 -15.35
C LEU A 140 -11.58 6.00 -15.38
N TRP A 141 -11.35 5.22 -16.44
CA TRP A 141 -10.13 4.42 -16.59
C TRP A 141 -8.85 5.26 -16.63
N PHE A 142 -8.97 6.55 -16.95
CA PHE A 142 -7.88 7.53 -16.84
C PHE A 142 -7.26 7.58 -15.43
N PHE A 143 -8.06 7.33 -14.39
CA PHE A 143 -7.58 7.42 -13.02
C PHE A 143 -6.71 6.24 -12.58
N ILE A 144 -6.77 5.08 -13.25
CA ILE A 144 -6.05 3.89 -12.79
C ILE A 144 -4.54 4.13 -12.72
N PRO A 145 -3.86 4.61 -13.78
CA PRO A 145 -2.43 4.91 -13.71
C PRO A 145 -2.11 5.99 -12.68
N VAL A 146 -2.98 6.98 -12.50
CA VAL A 146 -2.79 8.08 -11.53
C VAL A 146 -2.86 7.56 -10.09
N PHE A 147 -3.87 6.75 -9.77
CA PHE A 147 -3.97 6.15 -8.44
C PHE A 147 -2.85 5.16 -8.16
N TYR A 148 -2.39 4.43 -9.17
CA TYR A 148 -1.26 3.52 -9.03
C TYR A 148 0.02 4.25 -8.59
N THR A 149 0.38 5.37 -9.23
CA THR A 149 1.58 6.13 -8.86
C THR A 149 1.47 6.71 -7.45
N PHE A 150 0.32 7.27 -7.09
CA PHE A 150 0.06 7.78 -5.74
C PHE A 150 0.14 6.68 -4.68
N SER A 151 -0.45 5.52 -4.96
CA SER A 151 -0.44 4.37 -4.04
C SER A 151 0.97 3.80 -3.89
N LYS A 152 1.73 3.70 -4.99
CA LYS A 152 3.12 3.24 -4.97
C LYS A 152 3.99 4.13 -4.08
N GLU A 153 3.91 5.45 -4.23
CA GLU A 153 4.68 6.37 -3.40
C GLU A 153 4.31 6.26 -1.92
N LYS A 154 3.01 6.13 -1.61
CA LYS A 154 2.56 5.93 -0.23
C LYS A 154 3.04 4.60 0.33
N PHE A 155 2.99 3.54 -0.46
CA PHE A 155 3.48 2.23 -0.08
C PHE A 155 4.98 2.25 0.23
N VAL A 156 5.80 2.88 -0.63
CA VAL A 156 7.25 3.02 -0.39
C VAL A 156 7.54 3.91 0.84
N SER A 157 6.67 4.88 1.15
CA SER A 157 6.83 5.71 2.35
C SER A 157 6.44 5.03 3.67
N ILE A 158 5.90 3.81 3.63
CA ILE A 158 5.62 3.05 4.86
C ILE A 158 6.98 2.53 5.36
N PRO A 159 7.46 2.99 6.53
CA PRO A 159 8.70 2.48 7.08
C PRO A 159 8.57 0.97 7.30
N THR A 160 9.64 0.23 7.08
CA THR A 160 9.69 -1.18 7.46
C THR A 160 9.44 -1.25 8.97
N ALA A 161 8.53 -2.15 9.38
CA ALA A 161 8.14 -2.22 10.78
C ALA A 161 9.36 -2.55 11.65
N PHE A 162 9.69 -1.64 12.58
CA PHE A 162 10.78 -1.83 13.52
C PHE A 162 10.35 -2.84 14.57
N TYR A 163 10.84 -4.08 14.44
CA TYR A 163 10.60 -5.11 15.44
C TYR A 163 11.70 -5.10 16.49
N LYS A 164 11.28 -5.05 17.76
CA LYS A 164 12.16 -5.42 18.87
C LYS A 164 12.61 -6.86 18.63
N LEU A 165 13.91 -7.09 18.77
CA LEU A 165 14.49 -8.41 18.63
C LEU A 165 14.55 -9.05 20.01
N TRP A 166 14.03 -10.26 20.14
CA TRP A 166 14.25 -11.06 21.35
C TRP A 166 15.64 -11.68 21.30
N ARG A 167 16.35 -11.63 22.42
CA ARG A 167 17.65 -12.25 22.64
C ARG A 167 17.53 -13.26 23.77
N GLY A 168 18.34 -14.32 23.74
CA GLY A 168 18.42 -15.26 24.84
C GLY A 168 18.90 -14.54 26.10
N GLU A 169 18.07 -14.53 27.13
CA GLU A 169 18.45 -14.04 28.46
C GLU A 169 18.59 -15.27 29.37
N ASN A 170 19.78 -15.44 29.95
CA ASN A 170 20.00 -16.44 31.00
C ASN A 170 19.54 -15.83 32.33
N ASP A 171 18.25 -15.96 32.64
CA ASP A 171 17.69 -15.51 33.92
C ASP A 171 17.69 -16.68 34.90
N GLU A 172 18.61 -16.68 35.86
CA GLU A 172 18.70 -17.71 36.93
C GLU A 172 17.39 -17.84 37.73
N LYS A 173 16.53 -16.81 37.72
CA LYS A 173 15.23 -16.79 38.39
C LYS A 173 14.16 -17.62 37.70
N ASP A 174 14.38 -18.05 36.46
CA ASP A 174 13.37 -18.83 35.74
C ASP A 174 13.28 -20.28 36.23
N GLN A 175 14.34 -20.79 36.86
CA GLN A 175 14.41 -22.19 37.30
C GLN A 175 13.35 -22.53 38.36
N GLU A 176 13.14 -21.65 39.34
CA GLU A 176 12.11 -21.81 40.39
C GLU A 176 10.68 -21.84 39.83
N TYR A 177 10.44 -21.11 38.73
CA TYR A 177 9.15 -21.12 38.04
C TYR A 177 8.89 -22.46 37.34
N TRP A 178 9.89 -22.99 36.63
CA TRP A 178 9.75 -24.25 35.89
C TRP A 178 9.52 -25.47 36.81
N ASP A 179 9.97 -25.40 38.06
CA ASP A 179 9.72 -26.46 39.04
C ASP A 179 8.27 -26.42 39.58
N ASN A 180 7.58 -25.27 39.51
CA ASN A 180 6.26 -25.04 40.10
C ASN A 180 5.17 -24.68 39.07
N ILE A 181 5.27 -25.19 37.84
CA ILE A 181 4.33 -24.86 36.76
C ILE A 181 2.91 -25.35 37.08
N ASP A 182 1.93 -24.48 36.88
CA ASP A 182 0.52 -24.86 36.89
C ASP A 182 0.16 -25.69 35.64
N THR A 183 0.13 -27.01 35.82
CA THR A 183 -0.21 -27.97 34.76
C THR A 183 -1.64 -27.84 34.22
N PHE A 184 -2.56 -27.17 34.93
CA PHE A 184 -3.94 -26.98 34.48
C PHE A 184 -4.08 -25.87 33.43
N ARG A 185 -3.11 -24.94 33.36
CA ARG A 185 -3.14 -23.78 32.46
C ARG A 185 -2.15 -23.91 31.30
N LEU A 186 -2.11 -25.09 30.70
CA LEU A 186 -1.27 -25.41 29.56
C LEU A 186 -2.07 -25.38 28.26
N MET A 187 -1.60 -24.60 27.30
CA MET A 187 -2.10 -24.60 25.91
C MET A 187 -1.16 -25.39 24.99
N GLN A 188 -1.69 -25.97 23.92
CA GLN A 188 -0.87 -26.60 22.88
C GLN A 188 -0.60 -25.60 21.76
N VAL A 189 0.66 -25.43 21.38
CA VAL A 189 1.08 -24.52 20.30
C VAL A 189 2.01 -25.26 19.35
N THR A 190 1.88 -25.00 18.06
CA THR A 190 2.85 -25.51 17.06
C THR A 190 3.86 -24.43 16.75
N ILE A 191 5.13 -24.64 17.12
CA ILE A 191 6.20 -23.72 16.77
C ILE A 191 6.94 -24.20 15.52
N LYS A 192 7.14 -23.27 14.59
CA LYS A 192 7.92 -23.47 13.37
C LYS A 192 9.19 -22.65 13.45
N VAL A 193 10.33 -23.33 13.51
CA VAL A 193 11.65 -22.73 13.66
C VAL A 193 12.63 -23.32 12.66
N LYS A 194 13.55 -22.51 12.15
CA LYS A 194 14.70 -22.99 11.36
C LYS A 194 15.86 -23.25 12.32
N ARG A 195 16.39 -24.48 12.30
CA ARG A 195 17.47 -24.90 13.22
C ARG A 195 18.80 -24.20 12.91
N ASN A 196 19.16 -24.16 11.62
CA ASN A 196 20.39 -23.55 11.10
C ASN A 196 20.07 -22.46 10.05
N ILE A 197 20.99 -21.50 9.87
CA ILE A 197 20.96 -20.43 8.86
C ILE A 197 20.77 -20.99 7.45
N ASN A 198 21.46 -22.09 7.13
CA ASN A 198 21.43 -22.71 5.82
C ASN A 198 20.23 -23.64 5.60
N SER A 199 19.41 -23.86 6.63
CA SER A 199 18.24 -24.73 6.48
C SER A 199 17.10 -24.00 5.75
N ASN A 200 16.69 -24.56 4.62
CA ASN A 200 15.56 -24.01 3.87
C ASN A 200 14.21 -24.43 4.49
N LEU A 201 14.19 -25.49 5.30
CA LEU A 201 12.97 -26.09 5.85
C LEU A 201 12.71 -25.69 7.31
N TYR A 202 11.44 -25.44 7.64
CA TYR A 202 11.01 -25.20 9.02
C TYR A 202 10.81 -26.53 9.75
N ALA A 203 11.50 -26.71 10.87
CA ALA A 203 11.17 -27.74 11.84
C ALA A 203 9.88 -27.35 12.56
N SER A 204 8.93 -28.28 12.66
CA SER A 204 7.63 -28.06 13.30
C SER A 204 7.53 -28.89 14.57
N PHE A 205 7.32 -28.23 15.71
CA PHE A 205 7.20 -28.88 17.01
C PHE A 205 5.86 -28.54 17.64
N SER A 206 5.16 -29.56 18.15
CA SER A 206 3.90 -29.38 18.89
C SER A 206 4.21 -29.47 20.38
N VAL A 207 4.11 -28.35 21.09
CA VAL A 207 4.61 -28.19 22.45
C VAL A 207 3.52 -27.60 23.34
N LYS A 208 3.58 -27.90 24.63
CA LYS A 208 2.74 -27.27 25.64
C LYS A 208 3.39 -25.98 26.14
N MET A 209 2.58 -24.95 26.32
CA MET A 209 3.01 -23.61 26.72
C MET A 209 2.10 -23.14 27.87
N PRO A 210 2.67 -22.68 29.00
CA PRO A 210 1.90 -22.04 30.07
C PRO A 210 1.29 -20.70 29.62
N GLU A 211 0.13 -20.32 30.14
CA GLU A 211 -0.55 -19.06 29.75
C GLU A 211 0.03 -17.79 30.40
N ASP A 212 0.68 -17.95 31.54
CA ASP A 212 1.13 -16.92 32.46
C ASP A 212 2.58 -16.47 32.24
N ILE A 213 3.34 -17.20 31.41
CA ILE A 213 4.71 -16.85 31.05
C ILE A 213 4.79 -16.01 29.77
N THR A 214 5.85 -15.21 29.66
CA THR A 214 6.18 -14.46 28.44
C THR A 214 6.69 -15.40 27.35
N ILE A 215 6.45 -15.04 26.08
CA ILE A 215 6.88 -15.85 24.94
C ILE A 215 8.40 -16.01 24.90
N GLY A 216 9.14 -14.96 25.25
CA GLY A 216 10.60 -14.98 25.29
C GLY A 216 11.14 -16.04 26.24
N LYS A 217 10.71 -16.02 27.51
CA LYS A 217 11.16 -16.97 28.53
C LYS A 217 10.79 -18.41 28.17
N TRP A 218 9.56 -18.63 27.70
CA TRP A 218 9.14 -19.95 27.22
C TRP A 218 9.96 -20.44 26.02
N PHE A 219 10.28 -19.56 25.07
CA PHE A 219 11.06 -19.93 23.90
C PHE A 219 12.50 -20.31 24.27
N ASN A 220 13.11 -19.63 25.25
CA ASN A 220 14.43 -20.00 25.76
C ASN A 220 14.43 -21.45 26.29
N ARG A 221 13.50 -21.75 27.22
CA ARG A 221 13.34 -23.09 27.78
C ARG A 221 13.03 -24.15 26.71
N PHE A 222 12.18 -23.81 25.75
CA PHE A 222 11.87 -24.70 24.63
C PHE A 222 13.13 -25.07 23.85
N VAL A 223 14.00 -24.11 23.56
CA VAL A 223 15.24 -24.36 22.82
C VAL A 223 16.21 -25.21 23.66
N GLU A 224 16.39 -24.91 24.95
CA GLU A 224 17.18 -25.75 25.86
C GLU A 224 16.71 -27.21 25.86
N ASP A 225 15.41 -27.44 26.07
CA ASP A 225 14.81 -28.77 26.10
C ASP A 225 14.98 -29.52 24.77
N GLN A 226 14.87 -28.82 23.63
CA GLN A 226 15.10 -29.44 22.31
C GLN A 226 16.58 -29.76 22.08
N ASN A 227 17.49 -28.87 22.48
CA ASN A 227 18.93 -29.06 22.30
C ASN A 227 19.46 -30.22 23.15
N ILE A 228 18.92 -30.42 24.37
CA ILE A 228 19.22 -31.59 25.20
C ILE A 228 18.71 -32.88 24.54
N ARG A 229 17.49 -32.86 23.97
CA ARG A 229 16.88 -34.05 23.33
C ARG A 229 17.52 -34.41 22.00
N PHE A 230 18.01 -33.42 21.25
CA PHE A 230 18.62 -33.61 19.93
C PHE A 230 20.00 -32.93 19.86
N PRO A 231 21.04 -33.47 20.52
CA PRO A 231 22.37 -32.86 20.56
C PRO A 231 23.03 -32.72 19.18
N ASN A 232 22.63 -33.56 18.22
CA ASN A 232 23.18 -33.57 16.86
C ASN A 232 22.53 -32.54 15.92
N ASP A 233 21.41 -31.91 16.32
CA ASP A 233 20.67 -30.95 15.48
C ASP A 233 20.14 -29.79 16.33
N VAL A 234 21.10 -29.00 16.82
CA VAL A 234 20.91 -27.92 17.79
C VAL A 234 20.26 -26.70 17.13
N ILE A 235 19.33 -26.07 17.84
CA ILE A 235 18.82 -24.74 17.50
C ILE A 235 19.79 -23.72 18.10
N GLU A 236 20.57 -23.06 17.23
CA GLU A 236 21.52 -22.03 17.65
C GLU A 236 20.76 -20.76 18.06
N LEU A 237 20.89 -20.32 19.31
CA LEU A 237 20.36 -19.04 19.79
C LEU A 237 21.36 -17.90 19.58
N GLU A 238 22.65 -18.20 19.71
CA GLU A 238 23.77 -17.27 19.68
C GLU A 238 24.91 -17.87 18.84
N ASN A 239 25.70 -17.02 18.20
CA ASN A 239 26.90 -17.41 17.46
C ASN A 239 27.99 -16.38 17.76
N ASP A 240 29.21 -16.83 18.05
CA ASP A 240 30.37 -16.00 18.46
C ASP A 240 30.76 -14.89 17.46
N LYS A 241 30.15 -14.87 16.26
CA LYS A 241 30.51 -13.97 15.16
C LYS A 241 29.41 -12.98 14.76
N GLU A 242 28.14 -13.22 15.09
CA GLU A 242 27.02 -12.37 14.64
C GLU A 242 25.90 -12.30 15.70
N ASP A 243 25.55 -11.08 16.11
CA ASP A 243 24.41 -10.78 16.98
C ASP A 243 23.10 -11.12 16.25
N TYR A 244 22.54 -12.30 16.53
CA TYR A 244 21.24 -12.72 16.03
C TYR A 244 20.12 -12.28 16.97
N GLY A 245 19.00 -11.86 16.38
CA GLY A 245 17.76 -11.61 17.10
C GLY A 245 16.62 -12.46 16.57
N TRP A 246 15.66 -12.80 17.43
CA TRP A 246 14.47 -13.55 17.04
C TRP A 246 13.24 -12.67 16.99
N ILE A 247 12.40 -12.92 15.98
CA ILE A 247 11.05 -12.37 15.87
C ILE A 247 10.03 -13.50 15.88
N PHE A 248 8.91 -13.25 16.55
CA PHE A 248 7.80 -14.20 16.65
C PHE A 248 6.58 -13.67 15.93
N TYR A 249 5.97 -14.49 15.08
CA TYR A 249 4.75 -14.10 14.37
C TYR A 249 3.80 -15.27 14.14
N THR A 250 2.53 -14.95 13.89
CA THR A 250 1.49 -15.92 13.58
C THR A 250 0.67 -15.46 12.38
N ASN A 251 0.18 -16.42 11.58
CA ASN A 251 -0.68 -16.14 10.44
C ASN A 251 -2.14 -16.21 10.89
N LYS A 252 -2.89 -15.13 10.71
CA LYS A 252 -4.28 -15.08 11.22
C LYS A 252 -5.28 -15.86 10.37
N TRP A 253 -5.11 -15.88 9.05
CA TRP A 253 -6.11 -16.45 8.15
C TRP A 253 -5.56 -16.96 6.80
N LEU A 254 -4.57 -16.28 6.22
CA LEU A 254 -3.91 -16.69 4.97
C LEU A 254 -2.39 -16.48 5.07
N PRO A 255 -1.57 -17.25 4.33
CA PRO A 255 -0.12 -17.06 4.26
C PRO A 255 0.25 -15.87 3.33
N PHE A 256 -0.37 -14.71 3.56
CA PHE A 256 0.02 -13.45 2.91
C PHE A 256 0.67 -12.51 3.93
N PRO A 257 1.67 -11.71 3.50
CA PRO A 257 2.42 -10.82 4.40
C PRO A 257 1.54 -9.81 5.15
N LEU A 258 0.37 -9.45 4.59
CA LEU A 258 -0.60 -8.55 5.23
C LEU A 258 -1.35 -9.17 6.43
N PHE A 259 -1.39 -10.50 6.57
CA PHE A 259 -2.11 -11.18 7.65
C PHE A 259 -1.17 -11.78 8.70
N ILE A 260 0.09 -11.36 8.68
CA ILE A 260 1.08 -11.70 9.69
C ILE A 260 0.85 -10.81 10.90
N ARG A 261 0.57 -11.42 12.05
CA ARG A 261 0.53 -10.73 13.34
C ARG A 261 1.82 -11.03 14.09
N MET A 262 2.56 -9.99 14.40
CA MET A 262 3.74 -10.08 15.25
C MET A 262 3.33 -10.27 16.70
N LEU A 263 4.09 -11.08 17.43
CA LEU A 263 3.89 -11.37 18.84
C LEU A 263 4.96 -10.62 19.63
N ASP A 264 4.56 -9.97 20.72
CA ASP A 264 5.50 -9.31 21.62
C ASP A 264 6.11 -10.35 22.56
N PHE A 265 7.43 -10.49 22.55
CA PHE A 265 8.13 -11.48 23.37
C PHE A 265 8.08 -11.18 24.87
N ASN A 266 7.85 -9.93 25.27
CA ASN A 266 7.77 -9.52 26.68
C ASN A 266 6.38 -9.73 27.29
N GLU A 267 5.40 -10.10 26.47
CA GLU A 267 4.01 -10.22 26.89
C GLU A 267 3.56 -11.68 26.94
N ASN A 268 2.62 -11.95 27.84
CA ASN A 268 2.09 -13.28 28.07
C ASN A 268 1.10 -13.71 26.97
N VAL A 269 0.70 -14.98 27.00
CA VAL A 269 -0.24 -15.61 26.07
C VAL A 269 -1.54 -14.84 25.91
N VAL A 270 -2.13 -14.44 27.04
CA VAL A 270 -3.42 -13.75 27.09
C VAL A 270 -3.35 -12.42 26.36
N LYS A 271 -2.31 -11.62 26.62
CA LYS A 271 -2.11 -10.30 25.99
C LYS A 271 -1.78 -10.42 24.50
N ASN A 272 -0.96 -11.40 24.14
CA ASN A 272 -0.67 -11.71 22.73
C ASN A 272 -1.85 -12.38 22.00
N ASN A 273 -2.96 -12.66 22.68
CA ASN A 273 -4.14 -13.32 22.13
C ASN A 273 -3.77 -14.60 21.35
N ILE A 274 -2.90 -15.42 21.93
CA ILE A 274 -2.52 -16.72 21.37
C ILE A 274 -3.62 -17.71 21.75
N LYS A 275 -4.08 -18.50 20.77
CA LYS A 275 -5.13 -19.50 20.97
C LYS A 275 -4.55 -20.90 20.99
N ASN A 276 -5.26 -21.83 21.60
CA ASN A 276 -4.89 -23.24 21.56
C ASN A 276 -4.81 -23.75 20.10
N LYS A 277 -3.81 -24.60 19.82
CA LYS A 277 -3.43 -25.15 18.50
C LYS A 277 -3.01 -24.12 17.46
N MET A 278 -2.63 -22.90 17.87
CA MET A 278 -2.11 -21.88 16.97
C MET A 278 -0.70 -22.23 16.48
N ILE A 279 -0.35 -21.75 15.27
CA ILE A 279 1.00 -21.86 14.72
C ILE A 279 1.77 -20.58 14.99
N ILE A 280 2.92 -20.69 15.65
CA ILE A 280 3.88 -19.61 15.88
C ILE A 280 5.11 -19.86 15.01
N TYR A 281 5.56 -18.83 14.30
CA TYR A 281 6.79 -18.84 13.53
C TYR A 281 7.85 -18.06 14.29
N ALA A 282 8.99 -18.71 14.55
CA ALA A 282 10.19 -18.07 15.07
C ALA A 282 11.15 -17.88 13.91
N ARG A 283 11.49 -16.62 13.60
CA ARG A 283 12.44 -16.26 12.53
C ARG A 283 13.64 -15.55 13.14
N ARG A 284 14.83 -16.05 12.79
CA ARG A 284 16.11 -15.41 13.08
C ARG A 284 16.32 -14.24 12.11
N VAL A 285 16.83 -13.12 12.62
CA VAL A 285 17.15 -11.89 11.87
C VAL A 285 18.57 -11.47 12.24
N ILE A 286 19.42 -11.25 11.23
CA ILE A 286 20.80 -10.78 11.40
C ILE A 286 20.78 -9.25 11.44
N GLN A 287 21.50 -8.64 12.38
CA GLN A 287 21.54 -7.19 12.50
C GLN A 287 22.20 -6.49 11.28
N ASN A 288 23.08 -7.19 10.54
CA ASN A 288 23.78 -6.66 9.37
C ASN A 288 22.89 -6.33 8.17
N ASP A 289 21.72 -6.96 8.01
CA ASP A 289 20.76 -6.56 6.95
C ASP A 289 20.23 -5.13 7.19
N LYS A 290 20.27 -4.64 8.43
CA LYS A 290 19.85 -3.26 8.77
C LYS A 290 20.98 -2.24 8.62
N ALA A 291 22.24 -2.64 8.78
CA ALA A 291 23.40 -1.76 8.60
C ALA A 291 23.68 -1.54 7.10
N ALA A 292 23.58 -2.58 6.27
CA ALA A 292 23.76 -2.47 4.82
C ALA A 292 22.65 -1.65 4.14
N GLU A 293 21.39 -1.74 4.62
CA GLU A 293 20.29 -0.89 4.15
C GLU A 293 20.42 0.56 4.64
N ALA A 294 20.88 0.79 5.88
CA ALA A 294 21.13 2.13 6.42
C ALA A 294 22.36 2.81 5.78
N GLU A 295 23.41 2.07 5.46
CA GLU A 295 24.59 2.58 4.72
C GLU A 295 24.25 2.84 3.24
N ALA A 296 23.40 2.01 2.63
CA ALA A 296 22.90 2.27 1.27
C ALA A 296 21.97 3.49 1.21
N GLU A 297 21.15 3.74 2.23
CA GLU A 297 20.36 4.97 2.37
C GLU A 297 21.22 6.20 2.68
N ALA A 298 22.23 6.08 3.56
CA ALA A 298 23.16 7.16 3.87
C ALA A 298 24.07 7.53 2.68
N GLU A 299 24.53 6.56 1.89
CA GLU A 299 25.25 6.84 0.63
C GLU A 299 24.35 7.47 -0.43
N ALA A 300 23.07 7.07 -0.49
CA ALA A 300 22.11 7.67 -1.40
C ALA A 300 21.80 9.12 -1.02
N GLU A 301 21.70 9.45 0.28
CA GLU A 301 21.53 10.83 0.76
C GLU A 301 22.79 11.68 0.57
N ALA A 302 23.99 11.12 0.77
CA ALA A 302 25.25 11.82 0.53
C ALA A 302 25.46 12.16 -0.97
N LYS A 303 25.12 11.24 -1.88
CA LYS A 303 25.18 11.48 -3.34
C LYS A 303 24.12 12.49 -3.81
N THR A 304 22.98 12.57 -3.13
CA THR A 304 21.92 13.55 -3.44
C THR A 304 22.29 14.96 -2.97
N THR A 305 23.06 15.08 -1.89
CA THR A 305 23.51 16.36 -1.33
C THR A 305 24.72 16.93 -2.09
N ALA A 306 25.67 16.08 -2.49
CA ALA A 306 26.83 16.49 -3.31
C ALA A 306 26.46 16.95 -4.74
N THR A 307 25.27 16.60 -5.23
CA THR A 307 24.76 17.05 -6.54
C THR A 307 24.01 18.39 -6.46
N GLN A 308 23.73 18.91 -5.26
CA GLN A 308 23.10 20.22 -5.05
C GLN A 308 24.08 21.36 -4.75
N GLU A 309 25.37 21.06 -4.58
CA GLU A 309 26.45 22.04 -4.37
C GLU A 309 27.42 22.17 -5.57
N LYS A 310 27.02 21.75 -6.78
CA LYS A 310 27.70 22.08 -8.04
C LYS A 310 26.76 22.74 -9.03
#